data_AF-A0AAV2Z0H8-F1
#
_entry.id   AF-A0AAV2Z0H8-F1
#
_cell.length_a   1.000
_cell.length_b   1.000
_cell.length_c   1.000
_cell.angle_alpha   90.00
_cell.angle_beta   90.00
_cell.angle_gamma   90.00
#
_symmetry.space_group_name_H-M   'P 1'
#
loop_
_entity.id
_entity.type
_entity.pdbx_description
1 polymer ?
#
loop_
_entity_poly.entity_id
_entity_poly.type
_entity_poly.pdbx_seq_one_letter_code
_entity_poly.pdbx_strand_id
1 'polypeptide(L)'
;MQRASSDSVIKKKQQGSLLDQELLLLERDDGRRHSKELSDCLHEYAKKIEDVQAKNRRLEEELSFDDQLARDDPYFNDVVAEKLSDLYLQGNNVMIRLELERKEVLRLNRLIQRHESQLAQQKAKLYELAALDHNHMQLIARVRKMENDIDRRIVKLNEKLNQNRKLRDQIDAHRAERSRMDAIYSKIAAEALSKKQKVDRVAAEIEKLREEVAEVEQEIEAVRQDGETWEKKCDDRATELLHELKELALHHKEADEPVDIDKYKHLGENDMMKSVSDSHENVLRTRVTRGRWKTGQAKIATDVLLTKYQENRTFIEKIHELAEDIENHRQISAKLREEIGRLKQRKDSVDIQRMNRIEALKSRLQFTIDQKKHKEEANHELQSFLTALKPAILQMHSRIGCPELHNSDVKKILGDIEEQTVNVLQRYHAKLEAKRLEEEKEREEAAAAEALANAKNDPRAKSASGRRTLTGRHKTDTDANESQAATTGEAAATAAAPPAVPSPPFAAANAVESKAPTLKSITAVLSKEQPYRYAGLKPPHLSMEELKRKDNVEEEYPLTYDELKNKVWRTDTH
;
A
#
# COMPACT_ATOMS: atom_id res chain seq x y z
N MET A 1 -73.16 -126.16 89.39
CA MET A 1 -74.63 -126.00 89.26
C MET A 1 -74.93 -124.57 88.83
N GLN A 2 -76.03 -124.23 88.15
CA GLN A 2 -76.69 -124.88 87.00
C GLN A 2 -77.73 -123.88 86.44
N ARG A 3 -77.95 -123.86 85.11
CA ARG A 3 -79.12 -123.28 84.40
C ARG A 3 -79.52 -121.81 84.67
N ALA A 4 -79.30 -120.93 83.69
CA ALA A 4 -80.33 -120.03 83.13
C ALA A 4 -79.76 -119.29 81.90
N SER A 5 -79.91 -119.89 80.71
CA SER A 5 -79.57 -119.25 79.42
C SER A 5 -80.82 -118.68 78.75
N SER A 6 -80.62 -117.93 77.65
CA SER A 6 -81.62 -117.55 76.64
C SER A 6 -82.87 -116.80 77.12
N ASP A 7 -82.79 -115.46 77.17
CA ASP A 7 -83.90 -114.57 76.77
C ASP A 7 -83.48 -113.13 76.40
N SER A 8 -82.19 -112.79 76.50
CA SER A 8 -81.65 -111.42 76.45
C SER A 8 -81.49 -110.80 75.05
N VAL A 9 -81.81 -111.51 73.97
CA VAL A 9 -81.43 -111.12 72.60
C VAL A 9 -82.52 -110.35 71.85
N ILE A 10 -83.80 -110.67 72.06
CA ILE A 10 -84.89 -110.17 71.19
C ILE A 10 -85.30 -108.73 71.53
N LYS A 11 -85.40 -108.37 72.82
CA LYS A 11 -85.91 -107.05 73.26
C LYS A 11 -85.05 -105.87 72.82
N LYS A 12 -83.73 -106.05 72.60
CA LYS A 12 -82.85 -104.96 72.13
C LYS A 12 -83.18 -104.46 70.71
N LYS A 13 -83.73 -105.30 69.82
CA LYS A 13 -84.05 -104.86 68.45
C LYS A 13 -85.28 -103.95 68.35
N GLN A 14 -86.26 -104.09 69.26
CA GLN A 14 -87.43 -103.21 69.27
C GLN A 14 -87.15 -101.86 69.92
N GLN A 15 -86.24 -101.78 70.90
CA GLN A 15 -85.84 -100.49 71.49
C GLN A 15 -85.04 -99.62 70.51
N GLY A 16 -84.16 -100.22 69.69
CA GLY A 16 -83.42 -99.48 68.65
C GLY A 16 -84.36 -98.79 67.65
N SER A 17 -85.33 -99.54 67.09
CA SER A 17 -86.31 -98.99 66.14
C SER A 17 -87.21 -97.88 66.70
N LEU A 18 -87.33 -97.75 68.02
CA LEU A 18 -88.11 -96.70 68.68
C LEU A 18 -87.22 -95.47 68.94
N LEU A 19 -85.98 -95.68 69.41
CA LEU A 19 -84.94 -94.65 69.50
C LEU A 19 -84.64 -94.00 68.13
N ASP A 20 -84.52 -94.78 67.06
CA ASP A 20 -84.27 -94.25 65.70
C ASP A 20 -85.44 -93.37 65.22
N GLN A 21 -86.67 -93.71 65.60
CA GLN A 21 -87.88 -92.96 65.25
C GLN A 21 -88.06 -91.69 66.10
N GLU A 22 -87.60 -91.72 67.35
CA GLU A 22 -87.54 -90.57 68.27
C GLU A 22 -86.41 -89.60 67.86
N LEU A 23 -85.26 -90.11 67.41
CA LEU A 23 -84.19 -89.35 66.76
C LEU A 23 -84.67 -88.67 65.47
N LEU A 24 -85.39 -89.38 64.61
CA LEU A 24 -85.96 -88.81 63.38
C LEU A 24 -87.06 -87.75 63.64
N LEU A 25 -87.64 -87.71 64.84
CA LEU A 25 -88.51 -86.62 65.29
C LEU A 25 -87.69 -85.46 65.85
N LEU A 26 -86.65 -85.74 66.65
CA LEU A 26 -85.73 -84.73 67.17
C LEU A 26 -84.99 -83.98 66.05
N GLU A 27 -84.41 -84.66 65.06
CA GLU A 27 -83.78 -84.03 63.88
C GLU A 27 -84.78 -83.15 63.11
N ARG A 28 -86.06 -83.53 63.09
CA ARG A 28 -87.11 -82.79 62.37
C ARG A 28 -87.63 -81.59 63.16
N ASP A 29 -87.62 -81.66 64.49
CA ASP A 29 -88.02 -80.56 65.36
C ASP A 29 -86.86 -79.61 65.68
N ASP A 30 -85.62 -80.08 65.72
CA ASP A 30 -84.41 -79.24 65.68
C ASP A 30 -84.24 -78.58 64.30
N GLY A 31 -84.55 -79.30 63.22
CA GLY A 31 -84.69 -78.70 61.89
C GLY A 31 -85.76 -77.61 61.83
N ARG A 32 -86.88 -77.76 62.56
CA ARG A 32 -87.89 -76.71 62.72
C ARG A 32 -87.44 -75.58 63.66
N ARG A 33 -86.71 -75.87 64.74
CA ARG A 33 -86.14 -74.86 65.65
C ARG A 33 -85.12 -74.00 64.91
N HIS A 34 -84.13 -74.60 64.26
CA HIS A 34 -83.16 -73.89 63.44
C HIS A 34 -83.79 -73.15 62.26
N SER A 35 -84.83 -73.71 61.61
CA SER A 35 -85.59 -72.97 60.59
C SER A 35 -86.32 -71.76 61.17
N LYS A 36 -86.84 -71.86 62.40
CA LYS A 36 -87.50 -70.75 63.08
C LYS A 36 -86.49 -69.72 63.61
N GLU A 37 -85.41 -70.15 64.25
CA GLU A 37 -84.29 -69.31 64.70
C GLU A 37 -83.65 -68.56 63.53
N LEU A 38 -83.47 -69.21 62.39
CA LEU A 38 -83.03 -68.58 61.15
C LEU A 38 -84.08 -67.57 60.64
N SER A 39 -85.37 -67.90 60.68
CA SER A 39 -86.45 -66.98 60.30
C SER A 39 -86.51 -65.75 61.23
N ASP A 40 -86.45 -65.94 62.54
CA ASP A 40 -86.47 -64.90 63.56
C ASP A 40 -85.21 -64.01 63.46
N CYS A 41 -84.04 -64.62 63.21
CA CYS A 41 -82.78 -63.92 62.94
C CYS A 41 -82.82 -63.12 61.62
N LEU A 42 -83.37 -63.69 60.55
CA LEU A 42 -83.62 -62.97 59.28
C LEU A 42 -84.65 -61.85 59.46
N HIS A 43 -85.62 -62.00 60.35
CA HIS A 43 -86.59 -60.96 60.69
C HIS A 43 -85.93 -59.83 61.50
N GLU A 44 -85.02 -60.15 62.42
CA GLU A 44 -84.16 -59.15 63.07
C GLU A 44 -83.26 -58.41 62.06
N TYR A 45 -82.68 -59.11 61.08
CA TYR A 45 -81.87 -58.47 60.04
C TYR A 45 -82.73 -57.60 59.11
N ALA A 46 -83.92 -58.06 58.72
CA ALA A 46 -84.88 -57.25 57.96
C ALA A 46 -85.25 -55.96 58.72
N LYS A 47 -85.57 -56.08 60.02
CA LYS A 47 -85.85 -54.93 60.88
C LYS A 47 -84.65 -53.99 61.03
N LYS A 48 -83.43 -54.52 61.19
CA LYS A 48 -82.20 -53.71 61.21
C LYS A 48 -81.96 -52.99 59.88
N ILE A 49 -82.33 -53.59 58.75
CA ILE A 49 -82.29 -52.97 57.42
C ILE A 49 -83.37 -51.87 57.31
N GLU A 50 -84.59 -52.09 57.80
CA GLU A 50 -85.64 -51.06 57.85
C GLU A 50 -85.24 -49.88 58.75
N ASP A 51 -84.67 -50.13 59.94
CA ASP A 51 -84.14 -49.11 60.85
C ASP A 51 -83.00 -48.30 60.19
N VAL A 52 -82.14 -48.94 59.38
CA VAL A 52 -81.10 -48.25 58.60
C VAL A 52 -81.70 -47.48 57.42
N GLN A 53 -82.68 -48.02 56.71
CA GLN A 53 -83.38 -47.29 55.63
C GLN A 53 -84.23 -46.13 56.15
N ALA A 54 -84.71 -46.19 57.39
CA ALA A 54 -85.37 -45.07 58.06
C ALA A 54 -84.36 -44.01 58.50
N LYS A 55 -83.17 -44.39 58.98
CA LYS A 55 -82.07 -43.46 59.27
C LYS A 55 -81.52 -42.81 58.01
N ASN A 56 -81.32 -43.55 56.93
CA ASN A 56 -80.87 -43.01 55.65
C ASN A 56 -81.89 -42.00 55.11
N ARG A 57 -83.19 -42.30 55.15
CA ARG A 57 -84.23 -41.31 54.77
C ARG A 57 -84.21 -40.06 55.64
N ARG A 58 -84.00 -40.18 56.96
CA ARG A 58 -83.82 -39.00 57.82
C ARG A 58 -82.55 -38.21 57.49
N LEU A 59 -81.45 -38.88 57.17
CA LEU A 59 -80.21 -38.21 56.73
C LEU A 59 -80.37 -37.56 55.35
N GLU A 60 -81.17 -38.15 54.45
CA GLU A 60 -81.55 -37.56 53.16
C GLU A 60 -82.47 -36.34 53.36
N GLU A 61 -83.43 -36.42 54.30
CA GLU A 61 -84.28 -35.31 54.73
C GLU A 61 -83.45 -34.17 55.35
N GLU A 62 -82.58 -34.48 56.32
CA GLU A 62 -81.65 -33.53 56.97
C GLU A 62 -80.69 -32.89 55.96
N LEU A 63 -80.08 -33.66 55.06
CA LEU A 63 -79.16 -33.12 54.05
C LEU A 63 -79.89 -32.27 53.00
N SER A 64 -81.13 -32.63 52.65
CA SER A 64 -81.98 -31.79 51.79
C SER A 64 -82.43 -30.49 52.46
N PHE A 65 -82.53 -30.49 53.80
CA PHE A 65 -82.86 -29.31 54.61
C PHE A 65 -81.65 -28.38 54.76
N ASP A 66 -80.45 -28.94 54.96
CA ASP A 66 -79.18 -28.18 54.93
C ASP A 66 -78.91 -27.59 53.53
N ASP A 67 -79.15 -28.33 52.44
CA ASP A 67 -79.07 -27.81 51.06
C ASP A 67 -80.08 -26.67 50.77
N GLN A 68 -81.19 -26.61 51.51
CA GLN A 68 -82.17 -25.51 51.45
C GLN A 68 -81.72 -24.34 52.33
N LEU A 69 -81.28 -24.57 53.56
CA LEU A 69 -80.74 -23.52 54.44
C LEU A 69 -79.46 -22.87 53.89
N ALA A 70 -78.62 -23.60 53.16
CA ALA A 70 -77.44 -23.06 52.49
C ALA A 70 -77.79 -22.16 51.27
N ARG A 71 -79.04 -22.18 50.81
CA ARG A 71 -79.58 -21.27 49.78
C ARG A 71 -80.39 -20.11 50.38
N ASP A 72 -81.16 -20.40 51.43
CA ASP A 72 -82.02 -19.44 52.13
C ASP A 72 -81.32 -18.75 53.32
N ASP A 73 -79.98 -18.77 53.39
CA ASP A 73 -79.21 -17.97 54.37
C ASP A 73 -79.49 -16.47 54.15
N PRO A 74 -80.10 -15.75 55.12
CA PRO A 74 -80.42 -14.33 54.98
C PRO A 74 -79.20 -13.41 54.78
N TYR A 75 -77.98 -13.91 54.99
CA TYR A 75 -76.72 -13.21 54.73
C TYR A 75 -76.05 -13.62 53.41
N PHE A 76 -76.46 -14.73 52.78
CA PHE A 76 -75.96 -15.14 51.48
C PHE A 76 -76.66 -14.35 50.37
N ASN A 77 -75.95 -13.37 49.82
CA ASN A 77 -76.43 -12.55 48.72
C ASN A 77 -75.79 -13.03 47.41
N ASP A 78 -76.58 -13.69 46.54
CA ASP A 78 -76.14 -14.16 45.21
C ASP A 78 -75.38 -13.07 44.43
N VAL A 79 -75.88 -11.82 44.46
CA VAL A 79 -75.30 -10.68 43.73
C VAL A 79 -73.94 -10.25 44.33
N VAL A 80 -73.64 -10.62 45.58
CA VAL A 80 -72.32 -10.46 46.20
C VAL A 80 -71.43 -11.66 45.91
N ALA A 81 -71.97 -12.88 45.92
CA ALA A 81 -71.23 -14.10 45.59
C ALA A 81 -70.76 -14.11 44.12
N GLU A 82 -71.63 -13.72 43.19
CA GLU A 82 -71.32 -13.54 41.76
C GLU A 82 -70.22 -12.48 41.57
N LYS A 83 -70.38 -11.29 42.17
CA LYS A 83 -69.35 -10.23 42.10
C LYS A 83 -68.03 -10.62 42.75
N LEU A 84 -68.05 -11.44 43.79
CA LEU A 84 -66.84 -11.96 44.42
C LEU A 84 -66.14 -12.99 43.51
N SER A 85 -66.92 -13.85 42.85
CA SER A 85 -66.42 -14.77 41.81
C SER A 85 -65.79 -14.01 40.64
N ASP A 86 -66.46 -12.97 40.14
CA ASP A 86 -65.92 -12.07 39.10
C ASP A 86 -64.63 -11.39 39.55
N LEU A 87 -64.55 -10.88 40.79
CA LEU A 87 -63.33 -10.28 41.33
C LEU A 87 -62.19 -11.29 41.47
N TYR A 88 -62.47 -12.55 41.83
CA TYR A 88 -61.47 -13.62 41.79
C TYR A 88 -61.02 -13.94 40.36
N LEU A 89 -61.95 -14.01 39.40
CA LEU A 89 -61.64 -14.26 37.99
C LEU A 89 -60.82 -13.12 37.38
N GLN A 90 -61.16 -11.86 37.68
CA GLN A 90 -60.40 -10.68 37.29
C GLN A 90 -59.01 -10.66 37.94
N GLY A 91 -58.92 -10.93 39.25
CA GLY A 91 -57.65 -11.04 39.98
C GLY A 91 -56.73 -12.12 39.40
N ASN A 92 -57.27 -13.30 39.08
CA ASN A 92 -56.53 -14.38 38.42
C ASN A 92 -56.07 -13.98 37.01
N ASN A 93 -56.92 -13.32 36.22
CA ASN A 93 -56.54 -12.82 34.89
C ASN A 93 -55.41 -11.76 34.96
N VAL A 94 -55.47 -10.84 35.93
CA VAL A 94 -54.41 -9.85 36.18
C VAL A 94 -53.12 -10.54 36.62
N MET A 95 -53.21 -11.55 37.50
CA MET A 95 -52.06 -12.34 37.96
C MET A 95 -51.36 -13.07 36.80
N ILE A 96 -52.12 -13.71 35.91
CA ILE A 96 -51.61 -14.39 34.72
C ILE A 96 -50.93 -13.39 33.77
N ARG A 97 -51.54 -12.22 33.52
CA ARG A 97 -50.90 -11.15 32.71
C ARG A 97 -49.60 -10.68 33.35
N LEU A 98 -49.59 -10.44 34.66
CA LEU A 98 -48.41 -9.99 35.40
C LEU A 98 -47.28 -11.04 35.37
N GLU A 99 -47.60 -12.33 35.37
CA GLU A 99 -46.61 -13.39 35.13
C GLU A 99 -46.05 -13.38 33.69
N LEU A 100 -46.89 -13.14 32.68
CA LEU A 100 -46.45 -13.06 31.29
C LEU A 100 -45.52 -11.86 31.07
N GLU A 101 -45.87 -10.69 31.61
CA GLU A 101 -45.01 -9.50 31.60
C GLU A 101 -43.69 -9.74 32.35
N ARG A 102 -43.70 -10.41 33.50
CA ARG A 102 -42.46 -10.82 34.20
C ARG A 102 -41.60 -11.75 33.34
N LYS A 103 -42.19 -12.70 32.62
CA LYS A 103 -41.48 -13.62 31.71
C LYS A 103 -40.88 -12.86 30.52
N GLU A 104 -41.59 -11.85 30.00
CA GLU A 104 -41.12 -11.00 28.90
C GLU A 104 -40.01 -10.02 29.34
N VAL A 105 -40.13 -9.37 30.49
CA VAL A 105 -39.05 -8.55 31.07
C VAL A 105 -37.78 -9.38 31.30
N LEU A 106 -37.90 -10.63 31.77
CA LEU A 106 -36.76 -11.55 31.86
C LEU A 106 -36.19 -11.94 30.49
N ARG A 107 -37.01 -12.04 29.44
CA ARG A 107 -36.55 -12.27 28.06
C ARG A 107 -35.79 -11.06 27.51
N LEU A 108 -36.32 -9.85 27.71
CA LEU A 108 -35.71 -8.59 27.29
C LEU A 108 -34.39 -8.32 28.01
N ASN A 109 -34.32 -8.52 29.34
CA ASN A 109 -33.08 -8.37 30.10
C ASN A 109 -31.96 -9.30 29.60
N ARG A 110 -32.28 -10.56 29.26
CA ARG A 110 -31.33 -11.50 28.63
C ARG A 110 -30.89 -11.06 27.23
N LEU A 111 -31.72 -10.33 26.49
CA LEU A 111 -31.39 -9.79 25.17
C LEU A 111 -30.49 -8.55 25.28
N ILE A 112 -30.77 -7.66 26.25
CA ILE A 112 -29.93 -6.50 26.58
C ILE A 112 -28.51 -6.97 26.94
N GLN A 113 -28.38 -7.89 27.89
CA GLN A 113 -27.07 -8.45 28.30
C GLN A 113 -26.27 -9.06 27.13
N ARG A 114 -26.96 -9.72 26.19
CA ARG A 114 -26.32 -10.24 24.96
C ARG A 114 -25.79 -9.11 24.09
N HIS A 115 -26.59 -8.08 23.84
CA HIS A 115 -26.16 -6.93 23.02
C HIS A 115 -25.07 -6.09 23.70
N GLU A 116 -25.10 -5.93 25.02
CA GLU A 116 -24.02 -5.32 25.79
C GLU A 116 -22.71 -6.11 25.65
N SER A 117 -22.76 -7.44 25.74
CA SER A 117 -21.57 -8.29 25.55
C SER A 117 -21.02 -8.21 24.12
N GLN A 118 -21.89 -8.14 23.11
CA GLN A 118 -21.51 -7.95 21.71
C GLN A 118 -20.86 -6.56 21.49
N LEU A 119 -21.43 -5.52 22.09
CA LEU A 119 -20.92 -4.14 22.01
C LEU A 119 -19.58 -3.99 22.73
N ALA A 120 -19.36 -4.69 23.85
CA ALA A 120 -18.07 -4.78 24.52
C ALA A 120 -17.01 -5.48 23.65
N GLN A 121 -17.35 -6.61 23.03
CA GLN A 121 -16.47 -7.31 22.07
C GLN A 121 -16.13 -6.46 20.84
N GLN A 122 -17.09 -5.69 20.33
CA GLN A 122 -16.85 -4.76 19.21
C GLN A 122 -15.93 -3.61 19.63
N LYS A 123 -16.09 -3.04 20.83
CA LYS A 123 -15.18 -2.03 21.37
C LYS A 123 -13.75 -2.57 21.51
N ALA A 124 -13.57 -3.78 22.05
CA ALA A 124 -12.25 -4.42 22.15
C ALA A 124 -11.57 -4.52 20.78
N LYS A 125 -12.27 -5.06 19.76
CA LYS A 125 -11.76 -5.18 18.38
C LYS A 125 -11.44 -3.85 17.72
N LEU A 126 -12.13 -2.76 18.08
CA LEU A 126 -11.80 -1.41 17.61
C LEU A 126 -10.51 -0.87 18.24
N TYR A 127 -10.22 -1.18 19.51
CA TYR A 127 -8.93 -0.85 20.13
C TYR A 127 -7.77 -1.67 19.54
N GLU A 128 -7.99 -2.96 19.28
CA GLU A 128 -7.02 -3.82 18.56
C GLU A 128 -6.71 -3.25 17.17
N LEU A 129 -7.74 -2.84 16.42
CA LEU A 129 -7.57 -2.21 15.10
C LEU A 129 -6.78 -0.89 15.18
N ALA A 130 -7.08 -0.04 16.17
CA ALA A 130 -6.36 1.22 16.37
C ALA A 130 -4.86 0.99 16.74
N ALA A 131 -4.55 -0.07 17.49
CA ALA A 131 -3.18 -0.47 17.78
C ALA A 131 -2.46 -0.99 16.52
N LEU A 132 -3.16 -1.76 15.66
CA LEU A 132 -2.63 -2.20 14.36
C LEU A 132 -2.38 -1.01 13.41
N ASP A 133 -3.29 -0.05 13.32
CA ASP A 133 -3.11 1.18 12.54
C ASP A 133 -1.91 2.00 13.04
N HIS A 134 -1.72 2.13 14.36
CA HIS A 134 -0.55 2.79 14.93
C HIS A 134 0.77 2.06 14.57
N ASN A 135 0.80 0.73 14.69
CA ASN A 135 1.95 -0.08 14.30
C ASN A 135 2.24 0.01 12.79
N HIS A 136 1.21 0.08 11.95
CA HIS A 136 1.33 0.28 10.51
C HIS A 136 1.88 1.68 10.16
N MET A 137 1.44 2.73 10.88
CA MET A 137 2.02 4.07 10.76
C MET A 137 3.50 4.11 11.15
N GLN A 138 3.89 3.40 12.23
CA GLN A 138 5.31 3.26 12.59
C GLN A 138 6.10 2.52 11.48
N LEU A 139 5.54 1.46 10.89
CA LEU A 139 6.18 0.72 9.81
C LEU A 139 6.42 1.62 8.59
N ILE A 140 5.41 2.38 8.16
CA ILE A 140 5.51 3.36 7.07
C ILE A 140 6.58 4.41 7.36
N ALA A 141 6.68 4.90 8.60
CA ALA A 141 7.72 5.86 8.99
C ALA A 141 9.14 5.25 8.89
N ARG A 142 9.31 3.97 9.26
CA ARG A 142 10.58 3.24 9.11
C ARG A 142 10.93 3.01 7.64
N VAL A 143 9.96 2.60 6.81
CA VAL A 143 10.14 2.44 5.36
C VAL A 143 10.60 3.76 4.72
N ARG A 144 9.89 4.86 4.98
CA ARG A 144 10.28 6.19 4.48
C ARG A 144 11.68 6.61 4.92
N LYS A 145 12.11 6.26 6.13
CA LYS A 145 13.50 6.51 6.56
C LYS A 145 14.51 5.70 5.72
N MET A 146 14.24 4.41 5.50
CA MET A 146 15.10 3.55 4.68
C MET A 146 15.16 4.00 3.23
N GLU A 147 14.03 4.41 2.63
CA GLU A 147 13.98 5.00 1.27
C GLU A 147 14.89 6.23 1.16
N ASN A 148 14.75 7.19 2.09
CA ASN A 148 15.60 8.39 2.14
C ASN A 148 17.09 8.06 2.34
N ASP A 149 17.42 7.09 3.19
CA ASP A 149 18.82 6.70 3.45
C ASP A 149 19.42 5.87 2.29
N ILE A 150 18.61 5.15 1.50
CA ILE A 150 19.01 4.52 0.23
C ILE A 150 19.28 5.61 -0.82
N ASP A 151 18.39 6.59 -0.98
CA ASP A 151 18.56 7.68 -1.94
C ASP A 151 19.83 8.49 -1.68
N ARG A 152 20.10 8.81 -0.40
CA ARG A 152 21.35 9.46 0.04
C ARG A 152 22.59 8.63 -0.29
N ARG A 153 22.51 7.30 -0.26
CA ARG A 153 23.61 6.40 -0.67
C ARG A 153 23.78 6.38 -2.20
N ILE A 154 22.69 6.38 -2.96
CA ILE A 154 22.71 6.43 -4.43
C ILE A 154 23.33 7.74 -4.92
N VAL A 155 22.96 8.89 -4.33
CA VAL A 155 23.57 10.19 -4.64
C VAL A 155 25.08 10.16 -4.38
N LYS A 156 25.51 9.72 -3.19
CA LYS A 156 26.95 9.59 -2.84
C LYS A 156 27.72 8.61 -3.72
N LEU A 157 27.07 7.56 -4.22
CA LEU A 157 27.67 6.62 -5.17
C LEU A 157 27.85 7.28 -6.54
N ASN A 158 26.87 8.04 -7.03
CA ASN A 158 26.97 8.80 -8.28
C ASN A 158 28.01 9.92 -8.21
N GLU A 159 28.14 10.61 -7.06
CA GLU A 159 29.22 11.56 -6.79
C GLU A 159 30.59 10.90 -6.93
N LYS A 160 30.80 9.74 -6.28
CA LYS A 160 32.04 8.96 -6.37
C LYS A 160 32.32 8.43 -7.78
N LEU A 161 31.31 7.99 -8.52
CA LEU A 161 31.47 7.57 -9.92
C LEU A 161 31.89 8.74 -10.82
N ASN A 162 31.31 9.93 -10.62
CA ASN A 162 31.71 11.13 -11.36
C ASN A 162 33.12 11.63 -10.98
N GLN A 163 33.54 11.45 -9.73
CA GLN A 163 34.94 11.66 -9.33
C GLN A 163 35.88 10.64 -9.99
N ASN A 164 35.52 9.35 -10.01
CA ASN A 164 36.33 8.30 -10.65
C ASN A 164 36.46 8.52 -12.17
N ARG A 165 35.40 9.00 -12.85
CA ARG A 165 35.47 9.43 -14.26
C ARG A 165 36.50 10.53 -14.45
N LYS A 166 36.41 11.63 -13.70
CA LYS A 166 37.39 12.74 -13.77
C LYS A 166 38.83 12.29 -13.52
N LEU A 167 39.05 11.33 -12.62
CA LEU A 167 40.38 10.76 -12.37
C LEU A 167 40.87 9.90 -13.54
N ARG A 168 39.99 9.15 -14.22
CA ARG A 168 40.34 8.44 -15.48
C ARG A 168 40.68 9.43 -16.59
N ASP A 169 39.87 10.48 -16.77
CA ASP A 169 40.10 11.54 -17.76
C ASP A 169 41.47 12.21 -17.54
N GLN A 170 41.86 12.46 -16.27
CA GLN A 170 43.18 12.98 -15.90
C GLN A 170 44.32 11.98 -16.16
N ILE A 171 44.13 10.70 -15.83
CA ILE A 171 45.12 9.64 -16.10
C ILE A 171 45.37 9.51 -17.61
N ASP A 172 44.32 9.55 -18.44
CA ASP A 172 44.45 9.44 -19.90
C ASP A 172 45.02 10.73 -20.53
N ALA A 173 44.74 11.91 -19.95
CA ALA A 173 45.44 13.14 -20.31
C ALA A 173 46.96 13.05 -20.03
N HIS A 174 47.37 12.57 -18.85
CA HIS A 174 48.79 12.39 -18.51
C HIS A 174 49.47 11.26 -19.31
N ARG A 175 48.73 10.22 -19.71
CA ARG A 175 49.23 9.19 -20.66
C ARG A 175 49.50 9.80 -22.04
N ALA A 176 48.58 10.62 -22.55
CA ALA A 176 48.75 11.33 -23.82
C ALA A 176 49.90 12.36 -23.76
N GLU A 177 50.05 13.06 -22.65
CA GLU A 177 51.18 13.97 -22.39
C GLU A 177 52.52 13.22 -22.36
N ARG A 178 52.61 12.12 -21.62
CA ARG A 178 53.81 11.27 -21.58
C ARG A 178 54.19 10.77 -22.97
N SER A 179 53.24 10.25 -23.74
CA SER A 179 53.48 9.78 -25.12
C SER A 179 54.03 10.89 -26.05
N ARG A 180 53.62 12.15 -25.86
CA ARG A 180 54.21 13.29 -26.59
C ARG A 180 55.64 13.55 -26.13
N MET A 181 55.93 13.50 -24.84
CA MET A 181 57.28 13.67 -24.30
C MET A 181 58.21 12.54 -24.75
N ASP A 182 57.76 11.29 -24.73
CA ASP A 182 58.54 10.13 -25.20
C ASP A 182 58.89 10.26 -26.69
N ALA A 183 57.97 10.76 -27.51
CA ALA A 183 58.22 11.06 -28.92
C ALA A 183 59.23 12.22 -29.10
N ILE A 184 59.18 13.25 -28.25
CA ILE A 184 60.15 14.35 -28.24
C ILE A 184 61.54 13.84 -27.84
N TYR A 185 61.66 13.05 -26.76
CA TYR A 185 62.93 12.46 -26.34
C TYR A 185 63.50 11.50 -27.39
N SER A 186 62.66 10.68 -28.02
CA SER A 186 63.06 9.81 -29.13
C SER A 186 63.61 10.61 -30.31
N LYS A 187 62.98 11.74 -30.65
CA LYS A 187 63.47 12.66 -31.70
C LYS A 187 64.80 13.30 -31.31
N ILE A 188 64.94 13.77 -30.07
CA ILE A 188 66.18 14.37 -29.56
C ILE A 188 67.32 13.35 -29.59
N ALA A 189 67.09 12.10 -29.20
CA ALA A 189 68.07 11.02 -29.25
C ALA A 189 68.51 10.71 -30.70
N ALA A 190 67.56 10.64 -31.64
CA ALA A 190 67.86 10.43 -33.06
C ALA A 190 68.64 11.62 -33.67
N GLU A 191 68.28 12.87 -33.33
CA GLU A 191 69.03 14.06 -33.74
C GLU A 191 70.44 14.11 -33.13
N ALA A 192 70.59 13.71 -31.87
CA ALA A 192 71.90 13.64 -31.20
C ALA A 192 72.80 12.59 -31.84
N LEU A 193 72.27 11.39 -32.14
CA LEU A 193 72.99 10.35 -32.87
C LEU A 193 73.39 10.81 -34.28
N SER A 194 72.48 11.47 -35.01
CA SER A 194 72.78 12.03 -36.34
C SER A 194 73.83 13.15 -36.29
N LYS A 195 73.81 13.99 -35.25
CA LYS A 195 74.85 15.01 -35.01
C LYS A 195 76.19 14.35 -34.69
N LYS A 196 76.23 13.32 -33.83
CA LYS A 196 77.46 12.55 -33.55
C LYS A 196 78.03 11.97 -34.85
N GLN A 197 77.23 11.26 -35.64
CA GLN A 197 77.66 10.69 -36.93
C GLN A 197 78.12 11.72 -37.98
N LYS A 198 77.86 13.02 -37.79
CA LYS A 198 78.43 14.10 -38.61
C LYS A 198 79.76 14.59 -38.03
N VAL A 199 79.87 14.72 -36.71
CA VAL A 199 81.14 15.02 -36.03
C VAL A 199 82.16 13.91 -36.28
N ASP A 200 81.76 12.65 -36.16
CA ASP A 200 82.62 11.48 -36.42
C ASP A 200 83.16 11.48 -37.87
N ARG A 201 82.35 11.94 -38.85
CA ARG A 201 82.77 12.09 -40.26
C ARG A 201 83.73 13.25 -40.47
N VAL A 202 83.39 14.44 -39.96
CA VAL A 202 84.24 15.63 -40.07
C VAL A 202 85.57 15.43 -39.33
N ALA A 203 85.60 14.64 -38.25
CA ALA A 203 86.83 14.25 -37.59
C ALA A 203 87.72 13.36 -38.48
N ALA A 204 87.14 12.39 -39.19
CA ALA A 204 87.88 11.57 -40.16
C ALA A 204 88.36 12.37 -41.38
N GLU A 205 87.56 13.33 -41.86
CA GLU A 205 87.95 14.28 -42.92
C GLU A 205 89.11 15.19 -42.45
N ILE A 206 89.09 15.66 -41.21
CA ILE A 206 90.18 16.43 -40.59
C ILE A 206 91.45 15.58 -40.42
N GLU A 207 91.33 14.31 -40.04
CA GLU A 207 92.50 13.45 -39.88
C GLU A 207 93.15 13.13 -41.24
N LYS A 208 92.35 12.85 -42.27
CA LYS A 208 92.85 12.69 -43.65
C LYS A 208 93.55 13.96 -44.15
N LEU A 209 93.02 15.15 -43.84
CA LEU A 209 93.68 16.41 -44.18
C LEU A 209 94.98 16.64 -43.40
N ARG A 210 95.15 16.06 -42.21
CA ARG A 210 96.44 16.07 -41.48
C ARG A 210 97.44 15.10 -42.09
N GLU A 211 96.99 13.92 -42.53
CA GLU A 211 97.81 12.96 -43.28
C GLU A 211 98.32 13.61 -44.57
N GLU A 212 97.42 14.21 -45.37
CA GLU A 212 97.78 14.96 -46.60
C GLU A 212 98.76 16.11 -46.34
N VAL A 213 98.57 16.88 -45.26
CA VAL A 213 99.51 17.96 -44.88
C VAL A 213 100.87 17.41 -44.46
N ALA A 214 100.91 16.30 -43.71
CA ALA A 214 102.17 15.67 -43.29
C ALA A 214 102.94 15.06 -44.47
N GLU A 215 102.24 14.48 -45.46
CA GLU A 215 102.85 14.04 -46.72
C GLU A 215 103.46 15.23 -47.48
N VAL A 216 102.74 16.35 -47.61
CA VAL A 216 103.24 17.57 -48.27
C VAL A 216 104.40 18.22 -47.50
N GLU A 217 104.37 18.25 -46.17
CA GLU A 217 105.50 18.72 -45.35
C GLU A 217 106.74 17.83 -45.54
N GLN A 218 106.57 16.50 -45.68
CA GLN A 218 107.65 15.57 -45.99
C GLN A 218 108.18 15.75 -47.42
N GLU A 219 107.32 15.99 -48.42
CA GLU A 219 107.75 16.31 -49.79
C GLU A 219 108.54 17.62 -49.86
N ILE A 220 108.09 18.67 -49.16
CA ILE A 220 108.81 19.95 -49.07
C ILE A 220 110.20 19.77 -48.47
N GLU A 221 110.32 19.00 -47.38
CA GLU A 221 111.60 18.75 -46.73
C GLU A 221 112.53 17.83 -47.57
N ALA A 222 111.97 16.88 -48.33
CA ALA A 222 112.74 16.10 -49.29
C ALA A 222 113.27 16.97 -50.45
N VAL A 223 112.42 17.82 -51.04
CA VAL A 223 112.81 18.77 -52.09
C VAL A 223 113.83 19.79 -51.57
N ARG A 224 113.72 20.19 -50.30
CA ARG A 224 114.72 21.03 -49.63
C ARG A 224 116.08 20.34 -49.57
N GLN A 225 116.14 19.09 -49.09
CA GLN A 225 117.38 18.34 -48.98
C GLN A 225 118.00 18.05 -50.35
N ASP A 226 117.20 17.67 -51.35
CA ASP A 226 117.66 17.54 -52.74
C ASP A 226 118.23 18.87 -53.25
N GLY A 227 117.53 19.98 -52.99
CA GLY A 227 117.96 21.36 -53.28
C GLY A 227 119.31 21.70 -52.65
N GLU A 228 119.50 21.44 -51.35
CA GLU A 228 120.78 21.63 -50.65
C GLU A 228 121.90 20.76 -51.26
N THR A 229 121.61 19.53 -51.73
CA THR A 229 122.62 18.75 -52.46
C THR A 229 122.90 19.29 -53.88
N TRP A 230 121.92 19.89 -54.54
CA TRP A 230 122.09 20.49 -55.88
C TRP A 230 122.82 21.81 -55.82
N GLU A 231 122.48 22.69 -54.88
CA GLU A 231 123.20 23.92 -54.57
C GLU A 231 124.66 23.58 -54.27
N LYS A 232 124.92 22.60 -53.39
CA LYS A 232 126.29 22.13 -53.13
C LYS A 232 127.00 21.57 -54.37
N LYS A 233 126.36 20.73 -55.19
CA LYS A 233 126.97 20.22 -56.45
C LYS A 233 127.27 21.37 -57.42
N CYS A 234 126.41 22.39 -57.46
CA CYS A 234 126.61 23.58 -58.28
C CYS A 234 127.73 24.48 -57.74
N ASP A 235 127.89 24.62 -56.42
CA ASP A 235 129.02 25.32 -55.80
C ASP A 235 130.34 24.56 -55.95
N ASP A 236 130.34 23.24 -55.74
CA ASP A 236 131.48 22.35 -56.01
C ASP A 236 131.87 22.48 -57.51
N ARG A 237 130.90 22.38 -58.44
CA ARG A 237 131.19 22.54 -59.89
C ARG A 237 131.48 23.99 -60.30
N ALA A 238 130.99 25.00 -59.60
CA ALA A 238 131.31 26.40 -59.86
C ALA A 238 132.70 26.77 -59.33
N THR A 239 133.14 26.16 -58.22
CA THR A 239 134.53 26.32 -57.73
C THR A 239 135.52 25.52 -58.59
N GLU A 240 135.15 24.34 -59.09
CA GLU A 240 135.86 23.66 -60.19
C GLU A 240 135.92 24.56 -61.45
N LEU A 241 134.79 25.09 -61.93
CA LEU A 241 134.74 25.97 -63.10
C LEU A 241 135.48 27.29 -62.88
N LEU A 242 135.55 27.82 -61.66
CA LEU A 242 136.40 28.96 -61.32
C LEU A 242 137.89 28.60 -61.24
N HIS A 243 138.24 27.34 -60.98
CA HIS A 243 139.60 26.83 -61.12
C HIS A 243 139.97 26.65 -62.60
N GLU A 244 139.10 25.99 -63.37
CA GLU A 244 139.22 25.85 -64.83
C GLU A 244 139.26 27.22 -65.52
N LEU A 245 138.43 28.19 -65.12
CA LEU A 245 138.47 29.56 -65.64
C LEU A 245 139.67 30.35 -65.17
N LYS A 246 140.30 30.01 -64.04
CA LYS A 246 141.56 30.62 -63.60
C LYS A 246 142.76 30.07 -64.37
N GLU A 247 142.70 28.81 -64.81
CA GLU A 247 143.65 28.20 -65.74
C GLU A 247 143.40 28.66 -67.19
N LEU A 248 142.14 28.83 -67.62
CA LEU A 248 141.79 29.36 -68.94
C LEU A 248 142.04 30.86 -69.03
N ALA A 249 141.84 31.66 -67.98
CA ALA A 249 142.24 33.08 -67.96
C ALA A 249 143.77 33.27 -67.93
N LEU A 250 144.53 32.22 -67.62
CA LEU A 250 145.99 32.16 -67.84
C LEU A 250 146.36 31.85 -69.30
N HIS A 251 145.43 31.35 -70.13
CA HIS A 251 145.71 30.85 -71.48
C HIS A 251 144.92 31.50 -72.63
N HIS A 252 143.74 32.06 -72.39
CA HIS A 252 142.91 32.72 -73.41
C HIS A 252 142.34 34.06 -72.92
N LYS A 253 142.88 35.13 -73.49
CA LYS A 253 142.15 36.37 -73.73
C LYS A 253 141.47 36.30 -75.10
N GLU A 254 140.56 37.25 -75.32
CA GLU A 254 139.94 37.67 -76.60
C GLU A 254 138.62 36.98 -77.01
N ALA A 255 137.68 37.83 -77.46
CA ALA A 255 136.36 37.56 -78.07
C ALA A 255 135.27 36.84 -77.25
N ASP A 256 133.97 36.96 -77.57
CA ASP A 256 133.11 38.15 -77.78
C ASP A 256 131.64 37.68 -78.03
N GLU A 257 130.65 38.38 -77.47
CA GLU A 257 129.24 38.47 -77.94
C GLU A 257 128.37 37.16 -78.03
N PRO A 258 127.10 37.15 -78.54
CA PRO A 258 125.92 37.59 -77.74
C PRO A 258 124.58 36.78 -77.96
N VAL A 259 123.43 37.33 -77.50
CA VAL A 259 122.03 37.16 -78.01
C VAL A 259 121.21 35.87 -77.68
N ASP A 260 120.28 36.02 -76.71
CA ASP A 260 118.78 36.02 -76.81
C ASP A 260 117.90 34.85 -77.39
N ILE A 261 116.60 34.89 -77.01
CA ILE A 261 115.36 34.31 -77.60
C ILE A 261 114.79 32.93 -77.11
N ASP A 262 113.53 32.99 -76.65
CA ASP A 262 112.42 32.00 -76.51
C ASP A 262 112.62 30.50 -76.84
N LYS A 263 111.98 29.60 -76.03
CA LYS A 263 111.01 28.58 -76.56
C LYS A 263 110.27 27.61 -75.60
N TYR A 264 109.07 27.18 -76.06
CA TYR A 264 108.27 25.96 -75.77
C TYR A 264 107.71 25.72 -74.33
N LYS A 265 106.65 24.91 -74.07
CA LYS A 265 105.30 24.70 -74.68
C LYS A 265 104.53 23.54 -73.97
N HIS A 266 103.21 23.48 -74.18
CA HIS A 266 102.29 22.32 -73.92
C HIS A 266 102.11 21.95 -72.43
N LEU A 267 101.10 21.18 -71.95
CA LEU A 267 99.87 20.51 -72.47
C LEU A 267 98.74 20.74 -71.40
N GLY A 268 97.49 20.25 -71.44
CA GLY A 268 96.72 19.37 -72.35
C GLY A 268 95.23 19.31 -71.95
N GLU A 269 94.40 18.46 -72.59
CA GLU A 269 92.92 18.49 -72.51
C GLU A 269 92.25 17.18 -72.00
N ASN A 270 90.93 17.28 -71.70
CA ASN A 270 89.93 16.23 -71.38
C ASN A 270 89.98 15.64 -69.94
N ASP A 271 88.86 15.36 -69.26
CA ASP A 271 87.61 14.74 -69.73
C ASP A 271 86.38 15.13 -68.85
N MET A 272 85.33 15.74 -69.45
CA MET A 272 84.02 15.97 -68.80
C MET A 272 82.87 16.22 -69.81
N MET A 273 82.34 15.19 -70.50
CA MET A 273 81.03 15.37 -71.19
C MET A 273 80.20 14.07 -71.38
N LYS A 274 79.72 13.45 -70.29
CA LYS A 274 78.79 12.31 -70.40
C LYS A 274 77.75 12.07 -69.30
N SER A 275 77.66 12.92 -68.27
CA SER A 275 76.82 12.68 -67.08
C SER A 275 75.48 13.44 -67.04
N VAL A 276 75.21 14.35 -67.99
CA VAL A 276 74.12 15.33 -67.84
C VAL A 276 72.74 14.79 -68.26
N SER A 277 72.65 13.94 -69.28
CA SER A 277 71.36 13.51 -69.88
C SER A 277 70.47 12.68 -68.95
N ASP A 278 71.02 11.67 -68.28
CA ASP A 278 70.24 10.67 -67.52
C ASP A 278 69.56 11.24 -66.27
N SER A 279 70.03 12.41 -65.80
CA SER A 279 69.48 13.12 -64.65
C SER A 279 68.06 13.65 -64.90
N HIS A 280 67.69 13.94 -66.15
CA HIS A 280 66.53 14.78 -66.46
C HIS A 280 65.21 13.99 -66.62
N GLU A 281 65.25 12.72 -67.04
CA GLU A 281 64.02 11.94 -67.32
C GLU A 281 63.34 11.42 -66.03
N ASN A 282 64.13 11.02 -65.03
CA ASN A 282 63.63 10.48 -63.76
C ASN A 282 62.81 11.49 -62.94
N VAL A 283 63.11 12.80 -63.09
CA VAL A 283 62.38 13.90 -62.45
C VAL A 283 60.95 14.05 -63.00
N LEU A 284 60.71 13.64 -64.25
CA LEU A 284 59.38 13.75 -64.87
C LEU A 284 58.45 12.59 -64.45
N ARG A 285 58.96 11.34 -64.43
CA ARG A 285 58.16 10.17 -64.02
C ARG A 285 57.66 10.27 -62.57
N THR A 286 58.49 10.78 -61.66
CA THR A 286 58.13 10.99 -60.24
C THR A 286 57.11 12.12 -60.03
N ARG A 287 57.02 13.10 -60.95
CA ARG A 287 56.03 14.19 -60.88
C ARG A 287 54.61 13.71 -61.21
N VAL A 288 54.47 12.83 -62.19
CA VAL A 288 53.16 12.30 -62.66
C VAL A 288 52.53 11.34 -61.64
N THR A 289 53.31 10.42 -61.07
CA THR A 289 52.82 9.48 -60.04
C THR A 289 52.37 10.20 -58.77
N ARG A 290 53.14 11.20 -58.31
CA ARG A 290 52.79 12.06 -57.17
C ARG A 290 51.53 12.91 -57.43
N GLY A 291 51.24 13.24 -58.70
CA GLY A 291 49.98 13.86 -59.11
C GLY A 291 48.78 12.95 -58.89
N ARG A 292 48.80 11.72 -59.44
CA ARG A 292 47.70 10.75 -59.29
C ARG A 292 47.41 10.41 -57.82
N TRP A 293 48.44 10.27 -56.99
CA TRP A 293 48.26 10.01 -55.56
C TRP A 293 47.51 11.15 -54.84
N LYS A 294 47.85 12.41 -55.12
CA LYS A 294 47.13 13.57 -54.56
C LYS A 294 45.66 13.60 -54.96
N THR A 295 45.34 13.30 -56.22
CA THR A 295 43.94 13.24 -56.69
C THR A 295 43.17 12.11 -56.01
N GLY A 296 43.79 10.94 -55.83
CA GLY A 296 43.20 9.83 -55.07
C GLY A 296 42.95 10.18 -53.60
N GLN A 297 43.93 10.80 -52.93
CA GLN A 297 43.81 11.26 -51.55
C GLN A 297 42.70 12.31 -51.39
N ALA A 298 42.58 13.25 -52.33
CA ALA A 298 41.50 14.24 -52.35
C ALA A 298 40.13 13.58 -52.49
N LYS A 299 39.99 12.58 -53.38
CA LYS A 299 38.71 11.86 -53.54
C LYS A 299 38.34 11.07 -52.28
N ILE A 300 39.28 10.35 -51.67
CA ILE A 300 39.03 9.62 -50.41
C ILE A 300 38.62 10.60 -49.30
N ALA A 301 39.23 11.79 -49.23
CA ALA A 301 38.82 12.82 -48.29
C ALA A 301 37.38 13.34 -48.54
N THR A 302 36.97 13.54 -49.81
CA THR A 302 35.59 13.92 -50.12
C THR A 302 34.58 12.81 -49.85
N ASP A 303 34.94 11.55 -50.13
CA ASP A 303 34.06 10.39 -49.90
C ASP A 303 33.87 10.15 -48.38
N VAL A 304 34.90 10.35 -47.57
CA VAL A 304 34.84 10.32 -46.09
C VAL A 304 34.06 11.52 -45.50
N LEU A 305 34.12 12.69 -46.14
CA LEU A 305 33.27 13.83 -45.75
C LEU A 305 31.79 13.60 -46.12
N LEU A 306 31.51 13.01 -47.27
CA LEU A 306 30.16 12.74 -47.75
C LEU A 306 29.46 11.65 -46.91
N THR A 307 30.16 10.57 -46.57
CA THR A 307 29.64 9.53 -45.65
C THR A 307 29.35 10.10 -44.27
N LYS A 308 30.28 10.86 -43.67
CA LYS A 308 30.01 11.56 -42.39
C LYS A 308 28.87 12.58 -42.46
N TYR A 309 28.68 13.24 -43.60
CA TYR A 309 27.54 14.13 -43.80
C TYR A 309 26.21 13.35 -43.85
N GLN A 310 26.19 12.18 -44.49
CA GLN A 310 25.03 11.29 -44.51
C GLN A 310 24.74 10.70 -43.11
N GLU A 311 25.76 10.24 -42.38
CA GLU A 311 25.63 9.81 -40.98
C GLU A 311 25.03 10.92 -40.10
N ASN A 312 25.63 12.11 -40.12
CA ASN A 312 25.14 13.29 -39.41
C ASN A 312 23.69 13.64 -39.76
N ARG A 313 23.31 13.53 -41.05
CA ARG A 313 21.92 13.71 -41.47
C ARG A 313 20.98 12.71 -40.80
N THR A 314 21.31 11.42 -40.79
CA THR A 314 20.46 10.41 -40.12
C THR A 314 20.41 10.59 -38.59
N PHE A 315 21.44 11.18 -37.98
CA PHE A 315 21.39 11.56 -36.57
C PHE A 315 20.47 12.76 -36.33
N ILE A 316 20.45 13.76 -37.22
CA ILE A 316 19.53 14.90 -37.15
C ILE A 316 18.08 14.44 -37.35
N GLU A 317 17.83 13.56 -38.31
CA GLU A 317 16.50 12.98 -38.56
C GLU A 317 15.98 12.24 -37.30
N LYS A 318 16.81 11.40 -36.66
CA LYS A 318 16.48 10.75 -35.37
C LYS A 318 16.31 11.72 -34.19
N ILE A 319 17.02 12.85 -34.19
CA ILE A 319 16.84 13.90 -33.17
C ILE A 319 15.49 14.59 -33.34
N HIS A 320 15.00 14.76 -34.58
CA HIS A 320 13.66 15.28 -34.83
C HIS A 320 12.56 14.27 -34.42
N GLU A 321 12.72 12.98 -34.76
CA GLU A 321 11.81 11.91 -34.30
C GLU A 321 11.70 11.90 -32.76
N LEU A 322 12.84 11.92 -32.06
CA LEU A 322 12.87 11.98 -30.59
C LEU A 322 12.29 13.28 -30.01
N ALA A 323 12.39 14.41 -30.72
CA ALA A 323 11.78 15.67 -30.30
C ALA A 323 10.25 15.64 -30.42
N GLU A 324 9.72 15.04 -31.48
CA GLU A 324 8.28 14.80 -31.67
C GLU A 324 7.74 13.85 -30.61
N ASP A 325 8.42 12.73 -30.35
CA ASP A 325 8.08 11.81 -29.25
C ASP A 325 8.08 12.51 -27.89
N ILE A 326 9.06 13.37 -27.60
CA ILE A 326 9.09 14.15 -26.35
C ILE A 326 7.87 15.06 -26.22
N GLU A 327 7.41 15.70 -27.31
CA GLU A 327 6.24 16.57 -27.27
C GLU A 327 4.93 15.78 -27.18
N ASN A 328 4.82 14.64 -27.86
CA ASN A 328 3.71 13.70 -27.69
C ASN A 328 3.60 13.22 -26.23
N HIS A 329 4.72 12.83 -25.60
CA HIS A 329 4.75 12.46 -24.18
C HIS A 329 4.39 13.63 -23.24
N ARG A 330 4.78 14.88 -23.57
CA ARG A 330 4.37 16.08 -22.82
C ARG A 330 2.85 16.29 -22.88
N GLN A 331 2.26 16.19 -24.06
CA GLN A 331 0.80 16.33 -24.24
C GLN A 331 0.02 15.24 -23.49
N ILE A 332 0.49 13.98 -23.52
CA ILE A 332 -0.09 12.87 -22.74
C ILE A 332 0.04 13.15 -21.24
N SER A 333 1.21 13.62 -20.76
CA SER A 333 1.41 13.99 -19.35
C SER A 333 0.48 15.13 -18.92
N ALA A 334 0.25 16.13 -19.77
CA ALA A 334 -0.68 17.22 -19.49
C ALA A 334 -2.13 16.72 -19.33
N LYS A 335 -2.62 15.91 -20.28
CA LYS A 335 -3.96 15.30 -20.24
C LYS A 335 -4.17 14.44 -18.97
N LEU A 336 -3.18 13.62 -18.61
CA LEU A 336 -3.22 12.81 -17.39
C LEU A 336 -3.22 13.65 -16.10
N ARG A 337 -2.46 14.75 -16.06
CA ARG A 337 -2.45 15.68 -14.90
C ARG A 337 -3.80 16.37 -14.73
N GLU A 338 -4.43 16.79 -15.83
CA GLU A 338 -5.77 17.39 -15.83
C GLU A 338 -6.84 16.39 -15.36
N GLU A 339 -6.80 15.16 -15.84
CA GLU A 339 -7.72 14.09 -15.42
C GLU A 339 -7.54 13.70 -13.94
N ILE A 340 -6.30 13.62 -13.45
CA ILE A 340 -6.01 13.47 -12.01
C ILE A 340 -6.60 14.65 -11.21
N GLY A 341 -6.61 15.87 -11.76
CA GLY A 341 -7.30 17.03 -11.20
C GLY A 341 -8.81 16.84 -11.12
N ARG A 342 -9.46 16.48 -12.23
CA ARG A 342 -10.91 16.19 -12.29
C ARG A 342 -11.32 15.07 -11.33
N LEU A 343 -10.52 14.01 -11.21
CA LEU A 343 -10.78 12.90 -10.30
C LEU A 343 -10.62 13.29 -8.82
N LYS A 344 -9.67 14.18 -8.47
CA LYS A 344 -9.58 14.77 -7.13
C LYS A 344 -10.83 15.59 -6.79
N GLN A 345 -11.22 16.53 -7.66
CA GLN A 345 -12.43 17.36 -7.45
C GLN A 345 -13.69 16.51 -7.24
N ARG A 346 -13.88 15.44 -8.02
CA ARG A 346 -14.98 14.48 -7.83
C ARG A 346 -14.93 13.78 -6.48
N LYS A 347 -13.76 13.29 -6.06
CA LYS A 347 -13.56 12.66 -4.74
C LYS A 347 -13.85 13.65 -3.61
N ASP A 348 -13.31 14.86 -3.69
CA ASP A 348 -13.40 15.84 -2.62
C ASP A 348 -14.85 16.36 -2.45
N SER A 349 -15.61 16.47 -3.56
CA SER A 349 -17.06 16.69 -3.53
C SER A 349 -17.82 15.57 -2.79
N VAL A 350 -17.50 14.30 -3.06
CA VAL A 350 -18.11 13.15 -2.37
C VAL A 350 -17.72 13.11 -0.88
N ASP A 351 -16.48 13.45 -0.53
CA ASP A 351 -16.05 13.53 0.88
C ASP A 351 -16.73 14.69 1.62
N ILE A 352 -16.99 15.83 0.97
CA ILE A 352 -17.81 16.93 1.52
C ILE A 352 -19.25 16.47 1.74
N GLN A 353 -19.90 15.85 0.75
CA GLN A 353 -21.26 15.30 0.91
C GLN A 353 -21.35 14.29 2.06
N ARG A 354 -20.33 13.43 2.19
CA ARG A 354 -20.21 12.47 3.29
C ARG A 354 -20.01 13.15 4.63
N MET A 355 -19.20 14.21 4.70
CA MET A 355 -18.99 15.00 5.92
C MET A 355 -20.30 15.66 6.37
N ASN A 356 -20.99 16.36 5.46
CA ASN A 356 -22.26 17.03 5.75
C ASN A 356 -23.33 16.03 6.23
N ARG A 357 -23.36 14.81 5.66
CA ARG A 357 -24.27 13.74 6.12
C ARG A 357 -23.91 13.21 7.51
N ILE A 358 -22.62 13.09 7.84
CA ILE A 358 -22.15 12.70 9.19
C ILE A 358 -22.49 13.80 10.20
N GLU A 359 -22.33 15.07 9.83
CA GLU A 359 -22.63 16.22 10.67
C GLU A 359 -24.14 16.35 10.94
N ALA A 360 -25.00 16.22 9.92
CA ALA A 360 -26.45 16.16 10.11
C ALA A 360 -26.90 14.99 11.01
N LEU A 361 -26.21 13.84 10.95
CA LEU A 361 -26.47 12.72 11.85
C LEU A 361 -25.98 12.99 13.29
N LYS A 362 -24.82 13.67 13.46
CA LYS A 362 -24.36 14.13 14.79
C LYS A 362 -25.37 15.09 15.42
N SER A 363 -25.86 16.09 14.68
CA SER A 363 -26.82 17.06 15.21
C SER A 363 -28.16 16.42 15.59
N ARG A 364 -28.66 15.45 14.81
CA ARG A 364 -29.85 14.66 15.17
C ARG A 364 -29.64 13.77 16.40
N LEU A 365 -28.46 13.18 16.55
CA LEU A 365 -28.09 12.40 17.74
C LEU A 365 -28.01 13.29 18.98
N GLN A 366 -27.37 14.46 18.87
CA GLN A 366 -27.26 15.43 19.95
C GLN A 366 -28.64 15.92 20.41
N PHE A 367 -29.51 16.34 19.48
CA PHE A 367 -30.89 16.71 19.79
C PHE A 367 -31.66 15.58 20.52
N THR A 368 -31.43 14.32 20.15
CA THR A 368 -32.02 13.16 20.83
C THR A 368 -31.48 12.97 22.25
N ILE A 369 -30.17 13.22 22.46
CA ILE A 369 -29.53 13.20 23.78
C ILE A 369 -30.07 14.32 24.67
N ASP A 370 -30.20 15.54 24.13
CA ASP A 370 -30.70 16.70 24.87
C ASP A 370 -32.19 16.55 25.23
N GLN A 371 -33.01 16.02 24.31
CA GLN A 371 -34.41 15.70 24.61
C GLN A 371 -34.51 14.57 25.67
N LYS A 372 -33.62 13.57 25.64
CA LYS A 372 -33.56 12.54 26.69
C LYS A 372 -33.17 13.16 28.03
N LYS A 373 -32.16 14.03 28.07
CA LYS A 373 -31.70 14.75 29.27
C LYS A 373 -32.83 15.57 29.89
N HIS A 374 -33.58 16.35 29.10
CA HIS A 374 -34.74 17.09 29.62
C HIS A 374 -35.87 16.20 30.14
N LYS A 375 -36.09 15.02 29.55
CA LYS A 375 -37.05 14.03 30.08
C LYS A 375 -36.57 13.39 31.39
N GLU A 376 -35.26 13.19 31.55
CA GLU A 376 -34.67 12.70 32.80
C GLU A 376 -34.68 13.76 33.90
N GLU A 377 -34.42 15.03 33.55
CA GLU A 377 -34.54 16.20 34.44
C GLU A 377 -35.99 16.35 34.96
N ALA A 378 -36.98 16.41 34.06
CA ALA A 378 -38.40 16.53 34.45
C ALA A 378 -38.91 15.33 35.27
N ASN A 379 -38.40 14.11 35.01
CA ASN A 379 -38.71 12.94 35.83
C ASN A 379 -38.07 13.04 37.22
N HIS A 380 -36.86 13.58 37.34
CA HIS A 380 -36.21 13.82 38.63
C HIS A 380 -36.91 14.91 39.44
N GLU A 381 -37.36 15.99 38.79
CA GLU A 381 -38.21 17.03 39.41
C GLU A 381 -39.54 16.44 39.92
N LEU A 382 -40.20 15.60 39.11
CA LEU A 382 -41.44 14.92 39.52
C LEU A 382 -41.20 13.98 40.71
N GLN A 383 -40.11 13.21 40.72
CA GLN A 383 -39.75 12.35 41.86
C GLN A 383 -39.42 13.15 43.13
N SER A 384 -38.75 14.30 42.99
CA SER A 384 -38.48 15.23 44.08
C SER A 384 -39.79 15.80 44.65
N PHE A 385 -40.69 16.27 43.78
CA PHE A 385 -42.01 16.77 44.16
C PHE A 385 -42.86 15.72 44.87
N LEU A 386 -42.95 14.50 44.33
CA LEU A 386 -43.67 13.38 44.97
C LEU A 386 -43.06 13.00 46.33
N THR A 387 -41.74 13.08 46.47
CA THR A 387 -41.03 12.84 47.74
C THR A 387 -41.34 13.92 48.78
N ALA A 388 -41.42 15.19 48.37
CA ALA A 388 -41.82 16.29 49.25
C ALA A 388 -43.31 16.27 49.62
N LEU A 389 -44.19 15.80 48.71
CA LEU A 389 -45.64 15.73 48.91
C LEU A 389 -46.05 14.57 49.84
N LYS A 390 -45.33 13.44 49.77
CA LYS A 390 -45.66 12.20 50.50
C LYS A 390 -45.81 12.37 52.02
N PRO A 391 -44.92 13.07 52.76
CA PRO A 391 -45.11 13.35 54.19
C PRO A 391 -46.35 14.20 54.49
N ALA A 392 -46.67 15.19 53.64
CA ALA A 392 -47.83 16.05 53.82
C ALA A 392 -49.15 15.27 53.63
N ILE A 393 -49.22 14.37 52.64
CA ILE A 393 -50.36 13.46 52.44
C ILE A 393 -50.53 12.54 53.64
N LEU A 394 -49.46 11.92 54.14
CA LEU A 394 -49.50 11.05 55.33
C LEU A 394 -49.93 11.82 56.60
N GLN A 395 -49.52 13.09 56.72
CA GLN A 395 -49.94 13.97 57.83
C GLN A 395 -51.41 14.42 57.70
N MET A 396 -51.92 14.66 56.49
CA MET A 396 -53.35 14.88 56.28
C MET A 396 -54.17 13.63 56.60
N HIS A 397 -53.75 12.46 56.10
CA HIS A 397 -54.43 11.18 56.32
C HIS A 397 -54.61 10.87 57.82
N SER A 398 -53.54 11.06 58.61
CA SER A 398 -53.58 10.88 60.07
C SER A 398 -54.38 11.97 60.80
N ARG A 399 -54.43 13.21 60.29
CA ARG A 399 -55.23 14.31 60.87
C ARG A 399 -56.73 14.25 60.57
N ILE A 400 -57.12 13.65 59.44
CA ILE A 400 -58.53 13.50 59.04
C ILE A 400 -59.26 12.47 59.93
N GLY A 401 -58.53 11.70 60.75
CA GLY A 401 -59.12 10.69 61.61
C GLY A 401 -59.51 9.41 60.86
N CYS A 402 -58.98 9.22 59.64
CA CYS A 402 -58.94 7.90 59.04
C CYS A 402 -58.19 6.96 60.00
N PRO A 403 -58.82 5.88 60.51
CA PRO A 403 -58.09 4.88 61.29
C PRO A 403 -57.03 4.20 60.41
N GLU A 404 -56.27 3.25 60.96
CA GLU A 404 -55.43 2.36 60.16
C GLU A 404 -56.32 1.53 59.22
N LEU A 405 -56.56 2.08 58.02
CA LEU A 405 -57.30 1.44 56.95
C LEU A 405 -56.64 0.10 56.67
N HIS A 406 -57.40 -0.97 56.87
CA HIS A 406 -56.95 -2.32 56.55
C HIS A 406 -56.48 -2.35 55.09
N ASN A 407 -55.47 -3.19 54.83
CA ASN A 407 -54.78 -3.24 53.53
C ASN A 407 -55.68 -3.60 52.33
N SER A 408 -56.97 -3.92 52.54
CA SER A 408 -58.00 -3.99 51.49
C SER A 408 -58.38 -2.62 50.95
N ASP A 409 -58.62 -1.64 51.82
CA ASP A 409 -59.39 -0.44 51.46
C ASP A 409 -58.47 0.64 50.90
N VAL A 410 -57.23 0.73 51.42
CA VAL A 410 -56.17 1.51 50.78
C VAL A 410 -55.84 0.92 49.41
N LYS A 411 -55.83 -0.41 49.24
CA LYS A 411 -55.64 -1.05 47.93
C LYS A 411 -56.81 -0.80 46.99
N LYS A 412 -58.04 -0.70 47.50
CA LYS A 412 -59.21 -0.39 46.68
C LYS A 412 -59.16 1.07 46.22
N ILE A 413 -58.94 2.02 47.13
CA ILE A 413 -58.81 3.45 46.78
C ILE A 413 -57.59 3.70 45.87
N LEU A 414 -56.45 3.06 46.13
CA LEU A 414 -55.29 3.11 45.22
C LEU A 414 -55.57 2.41 43.88
N GLY A 415 -56.33 1.31 43.88
CA GLY A 415 -56.76 0.62 42.66
C GLY A 415 -57.71 1.47 41.81
N ASP A 416 -58.68 2.13 42.43
CA ASP A 416 -59.60 3.08 41.78
C ASP A 416 -58.82 4.29 41.22
N ILE A 417 -57.81 4.78 41.96
CA ILE A 417 -56.91 5.86 41.51
C ILE A 417 -55.97 5.38 40.40
N GLU A 418 -55.44 4.17 40.47
CA GLU A 418 -54.60 3.56 39.43
C GLU A 418 -55.42 3.29 38.17
N GLU A 419 -56.66 2.79 38.27
CA GLU A 419 -57.56 2.61 37.12
C GLU A 419 -57.97 3.94 36.51
N GLN A 420 -58.28 4.97 37.31
CA GLN A 420 -58.52 6.32 36.79
C GLN A 420 -57.27 6.90 36.13
N THR A 421 -56.09 6.72 36.73
CA THR A 421 -54.81 7.19 36.18
C THR A 421 -54.47 6.47 34.87
N VAL A 422 -54.69 5.16 34.80
CA VAL A 422 -54.55 4.37 33.57
C VAL A 422 -55.59 4.79 32.52
N ASN A 423 -56.84 5.05 32.90
CA ASN A 423 -57.85 5.61 31.98
C ASN A 423 -57.43 6.97 31.43
N VAL A 424 -56.92 7.87 32.29
CA VAL A 424 -56.45 9.21 31.89
C VAL A 424 -55.22 9.09 30.99
N LEU A 425 -54.25 8.24 31.32
CA LEU A 425 -53.06 7.99 30.52
C LEU A 425 -53.40 7.32 29.18
N GLN A 426 -54.31 6.36 29.14
CA GLN A 426 -54.77 5.74 27.90
C GLN A 426 -55.54 6.73 27.02
N ARG A 427 -56.43 7.55 27.60
CA ARG A 427 -57.12 8.63 26.86
C ARG A 427 -56.15 9.70 26.36
N TYR A 428 -55.11 10.02 27.13
CA TYR A 428 -54.06 10.96 26.73
C TYR A 428 -53.16 10.38 25.64
N HIS A 429 -52.77 9.10 25.73
CA HIS A 429 -51.99 8.41 24.71
C HIS A 429 -52.80 8.19 23.42
N ALA A 430 -54.11 7.92 23.52
CA ALA A 430 -55.01 7.87 22.37
C ALA A 430 -55.16 9.25 21.71
N LYS A 431 -55.24 10.35 22.50
CA LYS A 431 -55.19 11.72 21.96
C LYS A 431 -53.84 12.06 21.34
N LEU A 432 -52.72 11.59 21.88
CA LEU A 432 -51.39 11.80 21.29
C LEU A 432 -51.21 11.00 19.99
N GLU A 433 -51.66 9.74 19.92
CA GLU A 433 -51.63 8.96 18.69
C GLU A 433 -52.58 9.54 17.64
N ALA A 434 -53.79 9.98 18.02
CA ALA A 434 -54.69 10.70 17.12
C ALA A 434 -54.04 11.98 16.57
N LYS A 435 -53.43 12.80 17.45
CA LYS A 435 -52.71 14.00 17.03
C LYS A 435 -51.46 13.68 16.19
N ARG A 436 -50.77 12.56 16.44
CA ARG A 436 -49.63 12.12 15.62
C ARG A 436 -50.09 11.67 14.24
N LEU A 437 -51.26 11.02 14.14
CA LEU A 437 -51.90 10.65 12.87
C LEU A 437 -52.44 11.88 12.12
N GLU A 438 -52.91 12.91 12.83
CA GLU A 438 -53.23 14.21 12.23
C GLU A 438 -51.96 14.92 11.72
N GLU A 439 -50.89 15.01 12.52
CA GLU A 439 -49.60 15.57 12.08
C GLU A 439 -48.91 14.74 10.97
N GLU A 440 -49.14 13.43 10.91
CA GLU A 440 -48.68 12.56 9.82
C GLU A 440 -49.48 12.82 8.54
N LYS A 441 -50.81 12.96 8.63
CA LYS A 441 -51.65 13.39 7.49
C LYS A 441 -51.33 14.79 7.01
N GLU A 442 -51.17 15.77 7.90
CA GLU A 442 -50.76 17.14 7.54
C GLU A 442 -49.41 17.14 6.83
N ARG A 443 -48.48 16.25 7.21
CA ARG A 443 -47.20 16.06 6.50
C ARG A 443 -47.36 15.35 5.16
N GLU A 444 -48.24 14.36 5.02
CA GLU A 444 -48.53 13.71 3.74
C GLU A 444 -49.24 14.66 2.77
N GLU A 445 -50.19 15.47 3.24
CA GLU A 445 -50.87 16.51 2.46
C GLU A 445 -49.93 17.66 2.11
N ALA A 446 -49.06 18.10 3.02
CA ALA A 446 -48.02 19.09 2.72
C ALA A 446 -46.98 18.55 1.71
N ALA A 447 -46.54 17.29 1.84
CA ALA A 447 -45.63 16.66 0.88
C ALA A 447 -46.29 16.46 -0.49
N ALA A 448 -47.59 16.13 -0.54
CA ALA A 448 -48.36 16.07 -1.78
C ALA A 448 -48.51 17.46 -2.41
N ALA A 449 -48.74 18.51 -1.61
CA ALA A 449 -48.79 19.89 -2.08
C ALA A 449 -47.43 20.39 -2.59
N GLU A 450 -46.33 20.05 -1.92
CA GLU A 450 -44.95 20.37 -2.33
C GLU A 450 -44.56 19.60 -3.61
N ALA A 451 -44.95 18.34 -3.74
CA ALA A 451 -44.81 17.58 -4.99
C ALA A 451 -45.62 18.21 -6.14
N LEU A 452 -46.86 18.66 -5.87
CA LEU A 452 -47.70 19.34 -6.86
C LEU A 452 -47.20 20.76 -7.21
N ALA A 453 -46.50 21.43 -6.30
CA ALA A 453 -45.84 22.71 -6.54
C ALA A 453 -44.57 22.54 -7.39
N ASN A 454 -43.73 21.56 -7.07
CA ASN A 454 -42.57 21.22 -7.90
C ASN A 454 -42.98 20.77 -9.32
N ALA A 455 -44.08 20.02 -9.45
CA ALA A 455 -44.65 19.65 -10.75
C ALA A 455 -45.20 20.82 -11.58
N LYS A 456 -45.38 22.01 -10.99
CA LYS A 456 -45.80 23.24 -11.69
C LYS A 456 -44.65 24.16 -12.10
N ASN A 457 -43.43 23.91 -11.61
CA ASN A 457 -42.25 24.75 -11.83
C ASN A 457 -41.27 24.19 -12.88
N ASP A 458 -41.69 23.25 -13.74
CA ASP A 458 -40.92 22.80 -14.91
C ASP A 458 -41.43 23.49 -16.21
N PRO A 459 -40.72 24.52 -16.72
CA PRO A 459 -41.19 25.34 -17.83
C PRO A 459 -40.90 24.72 -19.22
N ARG A 460 -41.11 23.41 -19.42
CA ARG A 460 -40.75 22.75 -20.70
C ARG A 460 -41.76 21.76 -21.32
N ALA A 461 -43.06 22.00 -21.17
CA ALA A 461 -44.11 21.20 -21.83
C ALA A 461 -45.21 22.04 -22.52
N LYS A 462 -44.96 22.54 -23.74
CA LYS A 462 -45.99 23.15 -24.63
C LYS A 462 -45.74 22.88 -26.12
N SER A 463 -46.08 21.68 -26.60
CA SER A 463 -46.27 21.40 -28.05
C SER A 463 -46.98 20.06 -28.29
N ALA A 464 -47.65 19.92 -29.44
CA ALA A 464 -48.18 18.68 -30.03
C ALA A 464 -49.34 17.94 -29.31
N SER A 465 -50.57 18.42 -29.54
CA SER A 465 -51.78 17.58 -29.48
C SER A 465 -51.91 16.77 -30.77
N GLY A 466 -52.03 15.42 -30.71
CA GLY A 466 -51.75 14.57 -31.89
C GLY A 466 -52.34 13.14 -31.99
N ARG A 467 -53.66 12.95 -31.75
CA ARG A 467 -54.55 12.01 -32.49
C ARG A 467 -54.16 10.51 -32.71
N ARG A 468 -54.87 9.62 -31.99
CA ARG A 468 -55.39 8.26 -32.38
C ARG A 468 -54.51 6.97 -32.41
N THR A 469 -55.11 5.93 -31.79
CA THR A 469 -55.23 4.49 -32.17
C THR A 469 -54.06 3.49 -32.19
N LEU A 470 -54.17 2.53 -31.26
CA LEU A 470 -54.15 1.05 -31.43
C LEU A 470 -52.86 0.28 -31.82
N THR A 471 -52.71 -0.88 -31.15
CA THR A 471 -51.95 -2.11 -31.50
C THR A 471 -50.42 -2.07 -31.60
N GLY A 472 -49.76 -3.17 -31.19
CA GLY A 472 -48.57 -3.66 -31.94
C GLY A 472 -47.23 -3.90 -31.22
N ARG A 473 -47.17 -4.86 -30.29
CA ARG A 473 -46.19 -5.99 -30.23
C ARG A 473 -44.77 -5.84 -30.86
N HIS A 474 -43.75 -6.27 -30.08
CA HIS A 474 -42.34 -6.57 -30.46
C HIS A 474 -41.45 -5.37 -30.85
N LYS A 475 -40.11 -5.46 -30.93
CA LYS A 475 -39.02 -6.19 -30.21
C LYS A 475 -37.71 -5.82 -30.94
N THR A 476 -36.54 -5.84 -30.27
CA THR A 476 -35.17 -5.70 -30.86
C THR A 476 -34.88 -4.31 -31.49
N ASP A 477 -33.64 -3.88 -31.76
CA ASP A 477 -32.34 -3.98 -31.06
C ASP A 477 -31.40 -2.90 -31.71
N THR A 478 -30.14 -2.82 -31.28
CA THR A 478 -28.98 -2.23 -32.00
C THR A 478 -28.97 -0.72 -32.36
N ASP A 479 -28.08 -0.03 -31.64
CA ASP A 479 -26.88 0.66 -32.17
C ASP A 479 -26.89 2.06 -32.84
N ALA A 480 -25.87 2.81 -32.37
CA ALA A 480 -24.93 3.67 -33.10
C ALA A 480 -25.29 5.13 -33.47
N ASN A 481 -24.22 5.94 -33.40
CA ASN A 481 -23.94 7.20 -34.10
C ASN A 481 -24.85 8.43 -33.78
N GLU A 482 -24.35 9.67 -33.83
CA GLU A 482 -22.97 10.16 -33.93
C GLU A 482 -22.90 11.63 -33.49
N SER A 483 -21.70 12.10 -33.09
CA SER A 483 -21.26 13.51 -33.27
C SER A 483 -22.09 14.62 -32.58
N GLN A 484 -21.68 15.89 -32.52
CA GLN A 484 -20.35 16.52 -32.40
C GLN A 484 -20.54 17.91 -31.77
N ALA A 485 -19.47 18.48 -31.20
CA ALA A 485 -19.27 19.93 -30.99
C ALA A 485 -20.27 20.69 -30.06
N ALA A 486 -19.99 21.91 -29.59
CA ALA A 486 -18.73 22.52 -29.15
C ALA A 486 -19.05 23.85 -28.43
N THR A 487 -18.12 24.39 -27.62
CA THR A 487 -18.01 25.83 -27.24
C THR A 487 -19.20 26.45 -26.46
N THR A 488 -19.10 27.55 -25.70
CA THR A 488 -17.99 28.44 -25.25
C THR A 488 -18.42 29.17 -23.98
N GLY A 489 -17.48 29.41 -23.04
CA GLY A 489 -17.35 30.61 -22.18
C GLY A 489 -18.55 31.19 -21.39
N GLU A 490 -18.43 32.34 -20.71
CA GLU A 490 -17.30 32.96 -19.97
C GLU A 490 -17.87 34.18 -19.18
N ALA A 491 -17.13 34.72 -18.21
CA ALA A 491 -17.35 35.99 -17.48
C ALA A 491 -18.55 36.07 -16.49
N ALA A 492 -18.69 37.12 -15.66
CA ALA A 492 -17.82 37.60 -14.56
C ALA A 492 -18.34 38.94 -13.95
N ALA A 493 -18.40 39.06 -12.62
CA ALA A 493 -18.47 40.30 -11.78
C ALA A 493 -18.62 39.84 -10.30
N THR A 494 -17.89 40.29 -9.24
CA THR A 494 -17.58 41.62 -8.65
C THR A 494 -18.80 42.35 -8.03
N ALA A 495 -18.77 42.93 -6.81
CA ALA A 495 -17.73 43.13 -5.76
C ALA A 495 -18.33 42.80 -4.34
N ALA A 496 -17.96 43.29 -3.13
CA ALA A 496 -17.07 44.35 -2.61
C ALA A 496 -16.66 44.10 -1.11
N ALA A 497 -16.03 45.09 -0.45
CA ALA A 497 -15.61 45.17 0.98
C ALA A 497 -15.49 46.68 1.39
N PRO A 498 -14.85 47.18 2.49
CA PRO A 498 -14.17 46.61 3.70
C PRO A 498 -15.00 46.94 4.99
N PRO A 499 -14.50 47.19 6.25
CA PRO A 499 -13.21 47.01 6.98
C PRO A 499 -13.32 45.97 8.15
N ALA A 500 -12.40 45.66 9.10
CA ALA A 500 -11.20 46.27 9.73
C ALA A 500 -11.50 47.39 10.78
N VAL A 501 -10.82 47.65 11.92
CA VAL A 501 -9.59 47.19 12.65
C VAL A 501 -9.71 47.65 14.15
N PRO A 502 -8.79 47.42 15.15
CA PRO A 502 -7.63 46.52 15.32
C PRO A 502 -7.49 45.81 16.73
N SER A 503 -6.33 45.17 16.97
CA SER A 503 -5.57 44.99 18.25
C SER A 503 -5.89 43.85 19.28
N PRO A 504 -4.87 43.36 20.06
CA PRO A 504 -4.88 42.07 20.79
C PRO A 504 -4.49 42.22 22.30
N PRO A 505 -3.99 41.22 23.07
CA PRO A 505 -3.86 39.76 22.87
C PRO A 505 -4.36 38.88 24.06
N PHE A 506 -4.41 37.55 23.88
CA PHE A 506 -3.97 36.55 24.88
C PHE A 506 -3.78 35.17 24.23
N ALA A 507 -3.09 34.24 24.91
CA ALA A 507 -2.72 32.92 24.36
C ALA A 507 -3.36 31.74 25.13
N ALA A 508 -3.80 30.73 24.39
CA ALA A 508 -4.08 29.38 24.88
C ALA A 508 -3.90 28.37 23.73
N ALA A 509 -3.47 27.14 24.03
CA ALA A 509 -3.33 26.08 23.03
C ALA A 509 -4.54 25.12 23.06
N ASN A 510 -4.88 24.51 21.91
CA ASN A 510 -5.27 23.10 21.89
C ASN A 510 -5.38 22.46 20.48
N ALA A 511 -5.22 21.13 20.48
CA ALA A 511 -5.65 20.11 19.52
C ALA A 511 -5.98 20.49 18.05
N VAL A 512 -5.20 19.95 17.11
CA VAL A 512 -5.58 19.80 15.70
C VAL A 512 -6.10 18.36 15.46
N GLU A 513 -7.36 18.21 15.05
CA GLU A 513 -7.94 16.91 14.70
C GLU A 513 -7.40 16.35 13.37
N SER A 514 -6.45 15.42 13.42
CA SER A 514 -6.01 14.68 12.23
C SER A 514 -6.98 13.55 11.86
N LYS A 515 -7.95 13.83 10.98
CA LYS A 515 -8.93 12.85 10.47
C LYS A 515 -8.22 11.66 9.77
N ALA A 516 -8.50 10.43 10.21
CA ALA A 516 -7.83 9.22 9.71
C ALA A 516 -8.31 8.78 8.30
N PRO A 517 -7.41 8.30 7.42
CA PRO A 517 -7.75 7.86 6.07
C PRO A 517 -8.27 6.42 6.04
N THR A 518 -9.49 6.20 5.52
CA THR A 518 -10.10 4.86 5.46
C THR A 518 -9.41 3.92 4.46
N LEU A 519 -9.20 2.65 4.85
CA LEU A 519 -8.50 1.56 4.14
C LEU A 519 -8.50 1.59 2.59
N LYS A 520 -9.62 1.89 1.92
CA LYS A 520 -9.68 1.98 0.44
C LYS A 520 -8.71 3.02 -0.16
N SER A 521 -8.29 4.03 0.60
CA SER A 521 -7.26 4.99 0.15
C SER A 521 -5.83 4.43 0.23
N ILE A 522 -5.56 3.46 1.11
CA ILE A 522 -4.23 2.87 1.28
C ILE A 522 -3.88 2.00 0.07
N THR A 523 -4.83 1.17 -0.39
CA THR A 523 -4.69 0.39 -1.63
C THR A 523 -4.42 1.29 -2.84
N ALA A 524 -5.12 2.43 -2.93
CA ALA A 524 -4.97 3.40 -4.02
C ALA A 524 -3.71 4.31 -3.93
N VAL A 525 -2.91 4.17 -2.86
CA VAL A 525 -1.57 4.77 -2.73
C VAL A 525 -0.49 3.74 -3.07
N LEU A 526 -0.69 2.46 -2.74
CA LEU A 526 0.21 1.37 -3.15
C LEU A 526 0.11 1.03 -4.64
N SER A 527 -1.05 1.27 -5.28
CA SER A 527 -1.26 0.99 -6.71
C SER A 527 -1.03 2.19 -7.63
N LYS A 528 -0.44 3.29 -7.14
CA LYS A 528 -0.08 4.44 -7.98
C LYS A 528 1.41 4.47 -8.25
N GLU A 529 1.75 4.20 -9.50
CA GLU A 529 3.09 4.30 -10.04
C GLU A 529 3.72 5.65 -9.67
N GLN A 530 4.95 5.62 -9.13
CA GLN A 530 5.68 6.86 -8.84
C GLN A 530 6.08 7.51 -10.17
N PRO A 531 5.73 8.78 -10.46
CA PRO A 531 5.94 9.38 -11.78
C PRO A 531 7.40 9.53 -12.24
N TYR A 532 8.38 9.20 -11.40
CA TYR A 532 9.81 9.32 -11.69
C TYR A 532 10.64 8.21 -11.01
N ARG A 533 10.76 7.04 -11.65
CA ARG A 533 11.92 6.12 -11.55
C ARG A 533 11.85 4.98 -12.58
N TYR A 534 12.76 5.01 -13.55
CA TYR A 534 13.14 3.88 -14.42
C TYR A 534 12.02 3.16 -15.21
N ALA A 535 11.06 3.90 -15.79
CA ALA A 535 10.20 3.33 -16.82
C ALA A 535 11.05 2.82 -18.01
N GLY A 536 10.94 1.52 -18.33
CA GLY A 536 11.63 0.86 -19.44
C GLY A 536 13.07 0.36 -19.17
N LEU A 537 13.79 0.92 -18.21
CA LEU A 537 15.16 0.48 -17.88
C LEU A 537 15.15 -0.66 -16.85
N LYS A 538 15.23 -1.90 -17.35
CA LYS A 538 15.49 -3.08 -16.51
C LYS A 538 16.78 -2.84 -15.69
N PRO A 539 16.76 -2.97 -14.35
CA PRO A 539 17.95 -2.78 -13.54
C PRO A 539 19.10 -3.69 -14.01
N PRO A 540 20.36 -3.22 -13.99
CA PRO A 540 21.51 -4.05 -14.35
C PRO A 540 21.75 -5.11 -13.26
N HIS A 541 21.05 -6.24 -13.40
CA HIS A 541 21.31 -7.45 -12.64
C HIS A 541 22.63 -8.06 -13.10
N LEU A 542 23.76 -7.56 -12.56
CA LEU A 542 24.98 -8.39 -12.56
C LEU A 542 24.69 -9.65 -11.76
N SER A 543 24.97 -10.82 -12.33
CA SER A 543 24.91 -12.06 -11.56
C SER A 543 26.05 -12.11 -10.54
N MET A 544 25.90 -12.91 -9.48
CA MET A 544 26.99 -13.16 -8.52
C MET A 544 28.21 -13.85 -9.18
N GLU A 545 28.06 -14.38 -10.39
CA GLU A 545 29.14 -15.00 -11.17
C GLU A 545 29.80 -13.99 -12.11
N GLU A 546 29.07 -12.99 -12.61
CA GLU A 546 29.64 -11.84 -13.32
C GLU A 546 30.42 -10.91 -12.39
N LEU A 547 29.98 -10.77 -11.13
CA LEU A 547 30.72 -10.03 -10.10
C LEU A 547 32.08 -10.71 -9.84
N LYS A 548 32.07 -12.01 -9.53
CA LYS A 548 33.29 -12.82 -9.34
C LYS A 548 34.19 -12.89 -10.58
N ARG A 549 33.63 -12.85 -11.79
CA ARG A 549 34.42 -12.75 -13.04
C ARG A 549 35.13 -11.41 -13.22
N LYS A 550 34.65 -10.32 -12.60
CA LYS A 550 35.36 -9.03 -12.63
C LYS A 550 36.41 -8.92 -11.55
N ASP A 551 36.12 -9.39 -10.34
CA ASP A 551 37.10 -9.43 -9.25
C ASP A 551 38.38 -10.19 -9.68
N ASN A 552 38.23 -11.29 -10.42
CA ASN A 552 39.35 -12.08 -10.98
C ASN A 552 40.08 -11.44 -12.19
N VAL A 553 39.76 -10.21 -12.61
CA VAL A 553 40.36 -9.55 -13.80
C VAL A 553 41.13 -8.26 -13.45
N GLU A 554 40.94 -7.69 -12.26
CA GLU A 554 41.61 -6.43 -11.83
C GLU A 554 42.82 -6.64 -10.88
N GLU A 555 43.62 -7.71 -11.04
CA GLU A 555 44.77 -7.97 -10.14
C GLU A 555 46.14 -8.29 -10.80
N GLU A 556 46.29 -8.17 -12.12
CA GLU A 556 47.62 -8.07 -12.76
C GLU A 556 47.94 -6.60 -13.09
N TYR A 557 48.38 -5.85 -12.08
CA TYR A 557 48.92 -4.51 -12.29
C TYR A 557 50.17 -4.58 -13.18
N PRO A 558 50.30 -3.72 -14.21
CA PRO A 558 51.55 -3.61 -14.95
C PRO A 558 52.64 -3.15 -13.97
N LEU A 559 53.68 -3.98 -13.82
CA LEU A 559 54.73 -3.80 -12.81
C LEU A 559 55.27 -2.37 -12.84
N THR A 560 55.44 -1.78 -11.66
CA THR A 560 56.08 -0.46 -11.54
C THR A 560 57.51 -0.50 -12.05
N TYR A 561 58.04 0.66 -12.44
CA TYR A 561 59.40 0.77 -12.98
C TYR A 561 60.46 0.18 -12.04
N ASP A 562 60.28 0.35 -10.73
CA ASP A 562 61.19 -0.19 -9.72
C ASP A 562 61.06 -1.71 -9.54
N GLU A 563 59.87 -2.30 -9.71
CA GLU A 563 59.69 -3.77 -9.71
C GLU A 563 60.28 -4.41 -10.97
N LEU A 564 60.11 -3.78 -12.14
CA LEU A 564 60.78 -4.18 -13.38
C LEU A 564 62.30 -4.11 -13.24
N LYS A 565 62.82 -3.00 -12.69
CA LYS A 565 64.25 -2.83 -12.39
C LYS A 565 64.76 -3.89 -11.40
N ASN A 566 64.01 -4.19 -10.34
CA ASN A 566 64.40 -5.20 -9.36
C ASN A 566 64.35 -6.65 -9.91
N LYS A 567 63.50 -6.94 -10.90
CA LYS A 567 63.50 -8.25 -11.61
C LYS A 567 64.65 -8.36 -12.61
N VAL A 568 64.86 -7.34 -13.46
CA VAL A 568 65.86 -7.38 -14.55
C VAL A 568 67.30 -7.39 -14.02
N TRP A 569 67.56 -6.83 -12.84
CA TRP A 569 68.92 -6.70 -12.29
C TRP A 569 69.27 -7.75 -11.21
N ARG A 570 68.51 -8.86 -11.13
CA ARG A 570 68.77 -9.99 -10.21
C ARG A 570 68.97 -11.35 -10.90
N THR A 571 68.91 -11.40 -12.23
CA THR A 571 69.14 -12.64 -13.00
C THR A 571 70.61 -13.05 -13.11
N ASP A 572 71.53 -12.13 -12.83
CA ASP A 572 72.95 -12.29 -13.18
C ASP A 572 73.81 -12.73 -11.97
N THR A 573 73.18 -13.23 -10.90
CA THR A 573 73.85 -13.76 -9.71
C THR A 573 73.24 -15.08 -9.25
N HIS A 574 73.40 -16.14 -10.05
CA HIS A 574 73.38 -17.52 -9.54
C HIS A 574 74.14 -18.52 -10.42
#